data_AF-A0A0G0XMR3-F1
#
_entry.id   AF-A0A0G0XMR3-F1
#
_cell.length_a   1.000
_cell.length_b   1.000
_cell.length_c   1.000
_cell.angle_alpha   90.00
_cell.angle_beta   90.00
_cell.angle_gamma   90.00
#
_symmetry.space_group_name_H-M   'P 1'
#
loop_
_entity.id
_entity.type
_entity.pdbx_description
1 polymer ?
#
loop_
_entity_poly.entity_id
_entity_poly.type
_entity_poly.pdbx_seq_one_letter_code
_entity_poly.pdbx_strand_id
1 'polypeptide(L)'
;MKYCYYNGRILPENKARISLNDIGFLRCYAVFEIFRTYNRKPFLFKEHLARFRNSAEALHLKFPFVEKKLLADITRLLKKNGLADGVVKIILTGGESEDGLNCNYNRPNAYILVKKLPKYSPAIYQQGVKINTFEHQRELPSVKTNNYLTMVKLQKLRLEQAAAETLYVWKSLALEGATSNFFIFKGDILITAKNSILSGITRNFVIKLAKKRFRVQERDVKFNEIKQADEAFITSATREIWPVVKIDKNKIGDGRVGKNTKILMDLFKEYTDKY
;
A
#
# COMPACT_ATOMS: atom_id res chain seq x y z
N MET A 1 16.85 12.47 0.87
CA MET A 1 16.49 12.46 2.32
C MET A 1 17.78 12.77 3.07
N LYS A 2 17.78 13.53 4.18
CA LYS A 2 19.06 13.88 4.86
C LYS A 2 19.50 12.82 5.87
N TYR A 3 18.54 12.23 6.60
CA TYR A 3 18.79 11.21 7.61
C TYR A 3 17.88 10.01 7.41
N CYS A 4 18.36 8.81 7.73
CA CYS A 4 17.59 7.57 7.77
C CYS A 4 17.79 6.85 9.11
N TYR A 5 16.94 5.86 9.37
CA TYR A 5 17.16 4.91 10.46
C TYR A 5 17.81 3.65 9.92
N TYR A 6 18.79 3.12 10.66
CA TYR A 6 19.37 1.79 10.44
C TYR A 6 19.65 1.15 11.80
N ASN A 7 19.10 -0.05 12.06
CA ASN A 7 19.36 -0.88 13.23
C ASN A 7 19.43 -0.11 14.57
N GLY A 8 18.41 0.72 14.84
CA GLY A 8 18.29 1.46 16.11
C GLY A 8 18.93 2.84 16.12
N ARG A 9 19.59 3.26 15.03
CA ARG A 9 20.33 4.52 14.95
C ARG A 9 19.76 5.40 13.85
N ILE A 10 19.72 6.72 14.10
CA ILE A 10 19.44 7.71 13.06
C ILE A 10 20.76 8.34 12.61
N LEU A 11 21.09 8.19 11.33
CA LEU A 11 22.36 8.59 10.74
C LEU A 11 22.12 9.34 9.42
N PRO A 12 23.10 10.14 8.95
CA PRO A 12 23.05 10.71 7.60
C PRO A 12 22.85 9.63 6.53
N GLU A 13 22.02 9.91 5.52
CA GLU A 13 21.70 8.95 4.45
C GLU A 13 22.97 8.43 3.76
N ASN A 14 23.93 9.31 3.47
CA ASN A 14 25.20 8.96 2.83
C ASN A 14 26.13 8.07 3.67
N LYS A 15 25.79 7.81 4.95
CA LYS A 15 26.50 6.86 5.82
C LYS A 15 25.76 5.52 5.96
N ALA A 16 24.51 5.43 5.51
CA ALA A 16 23.79 4.17 5.50
C ALA A 16 24.29 3.29 4.36
N ARG A 17 24.50 2.01 4.65
CA ARG A 17 24.95 1.00 3.69
C ARG A 17 24.01 -0.18 3.80
N ILE A 18 23.75 -0.81 2.66
CA ILE A 18 23.15 -2.14 2.58
C ILE A 18 24.32 -3.07 2.27
N SER A 19 24.44 -4.16 3.02
CA SER A 19 25.45 -5.17 2.71
C SER A 19 25.13 -5.84 1.39
N LEU A 20 26.16 -6.13 0.59
CA LEU A 20 26.01 -6.94 -0.62
C LEU A 20 25.62 -8.39 -0.29
N ASN A 21 25.86 -8.81 0.95
CA ASN A 21 25.47 -10.12 1.48
C ASN A 21 24.10 -10.10 2.17
N ASP A 22 23.38 -8.98 2.17
CA ASP A 22 22.03 -8.93 2.74
C ASP A 22 21.07 -9.76 1.86
N ILE A 23 20.44 -10.80 2.43
CA ILE A 23 19.55 -11.69 1.67
C ILE A 23 18.30 -10.98 1.15
N GLY A 24 17.92 -9.85 1.76
CA GLY A 24 16.88 -8.96 1.25
C GLY A 24 17.26 -8.31 -0.07
N PHE A 25 18.56 -8.03 -0.28
CA PHE A 25 19.12 -7.56 -1.54
C PHE A 25 19.30 -8.71 -2.53
N LEU A 26 19.87 -9.83 -2.08
CA LEU A 26 20.22 -10.96 -2.94
C LEU A 26 19.01 -11.73 -3.47
N ARG A 27 17.93 -11.86 -2.68
CA ARG A 27 16.81 -12.78 -2.96
C ARG A 27 15.43 -12.20 -2.65
N CYS A 28 15.32 -10.90 -2.39
CA CYS A 28 14.05 -10.28 -1.96
C CYS A 28 13.44 -10.94 -0.71
N TYR A 29 14.28 -11.48 0.19
CA TYR A 29 13.82 -12.01 1.46
C TYR A 29 13.67 -10.87 2.48
N ALA A 30 12.61 -10.09 2.31
CA ALA A 30 12.32 -8.94 3.15
C ALA A 30 10.83 -8.59 3.15
N VAL A 31 10.40 -7.93 4.22
CA VAL A 31 9.07 -7.32 4.34
C VAL A 31 9.20 -5.81 4.52
N PHE A 32 8.14 -5.09 4.16
CA PHE A 32 8.10 -3.65 4.38
C PHE A 32 6.72 -3.18 4.79
N GLU A 33 6.68 -1.98 5.36
CA GLU A 33 5.45 -1.26 5.63
C GLU A 33 5.55 0.18 5.13
N ILE A 34 4.43 0.75 4.70
CA ILE A 34 4.37 2.13 4.21
C ILE A 34 3.08 2.80 4.67
N PHE A 35 3.23 3.96 5.30
CA PHE A 35 2.12 4.78 5.78
C PHE A 35 2.47 6.26 5.69
N ARG A 36 1.44 7.09 5.75
CA ARG A 36 1.58 8.54 5.80
C ARG A 36 1.25 9.08 7.19
N THR A 37 1.63 10.32 7.43
CA THR A 37 1.19 11.07 8.59
C THR A 37 0.11 12.10 8.22
N TYR A 38 -0.73 12.43 9.19
CA TYR A 38 -1.55 13.65 9.21
C TYR A 38 -1.27 14.36 10.52
N ASN A 39 -1.17 15.69 10.49
CA ASN A 39 -0.94 16.50 11.68
C ASN A 39 0.20 15.98 12.55
N ARG A 40 1.31 15.57 11.91
CA ARG A 40 2.52 15.01 12.54
C ARG A 40 2.33 13.64 13.21
N LYS A 41 1.19 12.98 13.03
CA LYS A 41 0.90 11.65 13.59
C LYS A 41 0.82 10.60 12.48
N PRO A 42 1.51 9.45 12.61
CA PRO A 42 1.33 8.33 11.69
C PRO A 42 -0.12 7.82 11.71
N PHE A 43 -0.76 7.81 10.54
CA PHE A 43 -2.15 7.40 10.39
C PHE A 43 -2.29 5.88 10.54
N LEU A 44 -3.20 5.44 11.41
CA LEU A 44 -3.48 4.01 11.66
C LEU A 44 -2.20 3.21 12.01
N PHE A 45 -1.34 3.82 12.83
CA PHE A 45 -0.02 3.28 13.14
C PHE A 45 -0.05 1.88 13.73
N LYS A 46 -0.98 1.62 14.65
CA LYS A 46 -1.10 0.32 15.33
C LYS A 46 -1.45 -0.79 14.35
N GLU A 47 -2.36 -0.49 13.42
CA GLU A 47 -2.80 -1.40 12.37
C GLU A 47 -1.66 -1.70 11.37
N HIS A 48 -0.90 -0.67 10.97
CA HIS A 48 0.29 -0.85 10.15
C HIS A 48 1.36 -1.69 10.88
N LEU A 49 1.61 -1.42 12.16
CA LEU A 49 2.60 -2.15 12.93
C LEU A 49 2.22 -3.63 13.12
N ALA A 50 0.94 -3.91 13.38
CA ALA A 50 0.43 -5.27 13.48
C ALA A 50 0.61 -6.04 12.16
N ARG A 51 0.25 -5.45 11.02
CA ARG A 51 0.46 -6.11 9.72
C ARG A 51 1.94 -6.33 9.41
N PHE A 52 2.79 -5.37 9.76
CA PHE A 52 4.22 -5.49 9.55
C PHE A 52 4.82 -6.64 10.38
N ARG A 53 4.39 -6.77 11.64
CA ARG A 53 4.74 -7.92 12.50
C ARG A 53 4.27 -9.23 11.88
N ASN A 54 3.00 -9.33 11.50
CA ASN A 54 2.45 -10.54 10.88
C ASN A 54 3.19 -10.92 9.60
N SER A 55 3.61 -9.93 8.80
CA SER A 55 4.41 -10.18 7.58
C SER A 55 5.80 -10.71 7.93
N ALA A 56 6.46 -10.14 8.94
CA ALA A 56 7.76 -10.61 9.41
C ALA A 56 7.67 -12.05 9.96
N GLU A 57 6.66 -12.34 10.78
CA GLU A 57 6.40 -13.68 11.34
C GLU A 57 6.11 -14.72 10.25
N ALA A 58 5.38 -14.34 9.20
CA ALA A 58 5.12 -15.22 8.04
C ALA A 58 6.40 -15.57 7.26
N LEU A 59 7.47 -14.78 7.39
CA LEU A 59 8.80 -15.08 6.89
C LEU A 59 9.77 -15.50 8.01
N HIS A 60 9.26 -15.88 9.19
CA HIS A 60 10.07 -16.29 10.34
C HIS A 60 11.13 -15.27 10.80
N LEU A 61 10.97 -13.98 10.46
CA LEU A 61 11.90 -12.92 10.84
C LEU A 61 11.59 -12.42 12.25
N LYS A 62 12.61 -12.37 13.13
CA LYS A 62 12.47 -11.77 14.46
C LYS A 62 12.07 -10.30 14.36
N PHE A 63 10.91 -9.94 14.90
CA PHE A 63 10.43 -8.57 14.87
C PHE A 63 11.12 -7.69 15.92
N PRO A 64 11.97 -6.71 15.55
CA PRO A 64 12.84 -6.02 16.51
C PRO A 64 12.21 -4.76 17.14
N PHE A 65 10.97 -4.43 16.78
CA PHE A 65 10.39 -3.13 17.12
C PHE A 65 9.48 -3.19 18.35
N VAL A 66 9.73 -2.27 19.27
CA VAL A 66 8.82 -1.90 20.36
C VAL A 66 8.02 -0.66 19.94
N GLU A 67 6.69 -0.73 19.94
CA GLU A 67 5.79 0.30 19.38
C GLU A 67 6.13 1.72 19.83
N LYS A 68 6.21 1.96 21.14
CA LYS A 68 6.50 3.28 21.71
C LYS A 68 7.84 3.83 21.26
N LYS A 69 8.87 2.98 21.20
CA LYS A 69 10.22 3.36 20.76
C LYS A 69 10.24 3.67 19.27
N LEU A 70 9.61 2.82 18.45
CA LEU A 70 9.52 3.01 17.01
C LEU A 70 8.79 4.31 16.65
N LEU A 71 7.69 4.63 17.35
CA LEU A 71 6.98 5.89 17.15
C LEU A 71 7.85 7.11 17.48
N ALA A 72 8.61 7.05 18.57
CA ALA A 72 9.57 8.09 18.94
C ALA A 72 10.69 8.24 17.89
N ASP A 73 11.20 7.12 17.37
CA ASP A 73 12.22 7.11 16.31
C ASP A 73 11.71 7.72 15.00
N ILE A 74 10.50 7.37 14.58
CA ILE A 74 9.85 7.94 13.39
C ILE A 74 9.65 9.44 13.56
N THR A 75 9.14 9.89 14.72
CA THR A 75 8.90 11.31 15.01
C THR A 75 10.21 12.10 14.93
N ARG A 76 11.28 11.58 15.56
CA ARG A 76 12.61 12.18 15.52
C ARG A 76 13.20 12.19 14.11
N LEU A 77 12.97 11.14 13.33
CA LEU A 77 13.45 11.01 11.95
C LEU A 77 12.77 12.02 11.01
N LEU A 78 11.45 12.19 11.13
CA LEU A 78 10.69 13.22 10.41
C LEU A 78 11.22 14.63 10.74
N LYS A 79 11.38 14.94 12.04
CA LYS A 79 11.93 16.22 12.51
C LYS A 79 13.33 16.49 11.94
N LYS A 80 14.25 15.51 12.01
CA LYS A 80 15.61 15.64 11.44
C LYS A 80 15.63 15.86 9.93
N ASN A 81 14.59 15.43 9.22
CA ASN A 81 14.44 15.65 7.79
C ASN A 81 13.64 16.92 7.45
N GLY A 82 13.23 17.72 8.45
CA GLY A 82 12.44 18.94 8.24
C GLY A 82 11.03 18.66 7.74
N LEU A 83 10.46 17.49 8.07
CA LEU A 83 9.12 17.09 7.66
C LEU A 83 8.17 17.21 8.85
N ALA A 84 7.16 18.07 8.73
CA ALA A 84 6.01 18.04 9.63
C ALA A 84 5.18 16.79 9.36
N ASP A 85 4.89 16.56 8.07
CA ASP A 85 4.22 15.36 7.59
C ASP A 85 4.97 14.69 6.43
N GLY A 86 4.82 13.39 6.32
CA GLY A 86 5.55 12.60 5.33
C GLY A 86 5.02 11.19 5.13
N VAL A 87 5.61 10.52 4.16
CA VAL A 87 5.49 9.08 3.96
C VAL A 87 6.64 8.39 4.69
N VAL A 88 6.31 7.46 5.56
CA VAL A 88 7.25 6.62 6.28
C VAL A 88 7.26 5.24 5.62
N LYS A 89 8.44 4.74 5.27
CA LYS A 89 8.65 3.37 4.80
C LYS A 89 9.58 2.65 5.75
N ILE A 90 9.13 1.53 6.31
CA ILE A 90 9.94 0.66 7.17
C ILE A 90 10.24 -0.62 6.39
N ILE A 91 11.47 -1.11 6.43
CA ILE A 91 11.91 -2.33 5.75
C ILE A 91 12.61 -3.21 6.78
N LEU A 92 12.31 -4.51 6.77
CA LEU A 92 12.99 -5.54 7.53
C LEU A 92 13.46 -6.63 6.56
N THR A 93 14.78 -6.79 6.40
CA THR A 93 15.37 -7.84 5.57
C THR A 93 15.77 -9.04 6.43
N GLY A 94 16.02 -10.20 5.81
CA GLY A 94 16.59 -11.36 6.50
C GLY A 94 17.99 -11.16 7.09
N GLY A 95 18.65 -10.03 6.79
CA GLY A 95 19.99 -9.73 7.27
C GLY A 95 21.08 -10.39 6.42
N GLU A 96 22.27 -10.51 6.99
CA GLU A 96 23.45 -11.07 6.31
C GLU A 96 23.29 -12.56 6.02
N SER A 97 23.80 -12.97 4.86
CA SER A 97 23.87 -14.34 4.38
C SER A 97 25.22 -14.56 3.69
N GLU A 98 26.08 -15.40 4.27
CA GLU A 98 27.43 -15.65 3.74
C GLU A 98 27.41 -16.45 2.45
N ASP A 99 26.44 -17.37 2.31
CA ASP A 99 26.24 -18.21 1.13
C ASP A 99 25.17 -17.68 0.16
N GLY A 100 24.50 -16.58 0.53
CA GLY A 100 23.39 -15.98 -0.23
C GLY A 100 22.10 -16.80 -0.22
N LEU A 101 21.98 -17.81 0.64
CA LEU A 101 20.83 -18.71 0.75
C LEU A 101 20.28 -18.78 2.18
N ASN A 102 21.16 -18.93 3.17
CA ASN A 102 20.81 -19.07 4.57
C ASN A 102 20.98 -17.74 5.30
N CYS A 103 20.05 -17.37 6.17
CA CYS A 103 20.15 -16.18 7.00
C CYS A 103 19.92 -16.49 8.47
N ASN A 104 20.45 -15.63 9.34
CA ASN A 104 20.14 -15.71 10.76
C ASN A 104 18.82 -14.99 11.04
N TYR A 105 17.73 -15.77 11.12
CA TYR A 105 16.36 -15.29 11.39
C TYR A 105 16.24 -14.40 12.66
N ASN A 106 17.21 -14.47 13.59
CA ASN A 106 17.24 -13.65 14.80
C ASN A 106 17.99 -12.32 14.65
N ARG A 107 18.62 -12.06 13.49
CA ARG A 107 19.43 -10.85 13.23
C ARG A 107 19.04 -10.13 11.92
N PRO A 108 17.76 -9.78 11.73
CA PRO A 108 17.33 -9.03 10.55
C PRO A 108 17.86 -7.59 10.55
N ASN A 109 18.02 -6.99 9.37
CA ASN A 109 18.35 -5.58 9.23
C ASN A 109 17.08 -4.72 9.09
N ALA A 110 17.00 -3.66 9.88
CA ALA A 110 15.86 -2.75 9.95
C ALA A 110 16.22 -1.36 9.41
N TYR A 111 15.44 -0.88 8.44
CA TYR A 111 15.62 0.42 7.81
C TYR A 111 14.34 1.24 7.91
N ILE A 112 14.45 2.56 8.17
CA ILE A 112 13.31 3.49 8.06
C ILE A 112 13.71 4.67 7.18
N LEU A 113 12.90 4.90 6.15
CA LEU A 113 13.00 6.03 5.24
C LEU A 113 11.80 6.95 5.43
N VAL A 114 12.04 8.25 5.28
CA VAL A 114 10.98 9.26 5.27
C VAL A 114 11.07 10.11 4.00
N LYS A 115 9.92 10.41 3.41
CA LYS A 115 9.80 11.25 2.21
C LYS A 115 8.71 12.30 2.43
N LYS A 116 8.80 13.40 1.68
CA LYS A 116 7.69 14.37 1.57
C LYS A 116 6.43 13.66 1.08
N LEU A 117 5.27 14.11 1.53
CA LEU A 117 4.00 13.65 0.97
C LEU A 117 3.97 13.95 -0.55
N PRO A 118 3.53 12.99 -1.37
CA PRO A 118 3.30 13.26 -2.79
C PRO A 118 2.20 14.31 -2.94
N LYS A 119 2.36 15.22 -3.91
CA LYS A 119 1.31 16.15 -4.33
C LYS A 119 0.59 15.55 -5.53
N TYR A 120 -0.67 15.19 -5.34
CA TYR A 120 -1.52 14.69 -6.42
C TYR A 120 -2.38 15.82 -6.98
N SER A 121 -2.62 15.79 -8.29
CA SER A 121 -3.51 16.76 -8.94
C SER A 121 -4.95 16.59 -8.42
N PRO A 122 -5.66 17.69 -8.07
CA PRO A 122 -7.08 17.62 -7.74
C PRO A 122 -7.93 16.96 -8.83
N ALA A 123 -7.50 17.03 -10.09
CA ALA A 123 -8.17 16.39 -11.22
C ALA A 123 -8.33 14.88 -11.05
N ILE A 124 -7.39 14.19 -10.37
CA ILE A 124 -7.49 12.75 -10.08
C ILE A 124 -8.76 12.43 -9.29
N TYR A 125 -9.11 13.26 -8.31
CA TYR A 125 -10.26 13.05 -7.44
C TYR A 125 -11.57 13.54 -8.07
N GLN A 126 -11.49 14.53 -8.97
CA GLN A 126 -12.66 15.12 -9.64
C GLN A 126 -13.07 14.35 -10.91
N GLN A 127 -12.09 13.90 -11.70
CA GLN A 127 -12.28 13.28 -13.01
C GLN A 127 -12.04 11.76 -12.97
N GLY A 128 -11.38 11.26 -11.94
CA GLY A 128 -11.01 9.85 -11.81
C GLY A 128 -9.83 9.47 -12.70
N VAL A 129 -9.41 8.22 -12.59
CA VAL A 129 -8.28 7.68 -13.33
C VAL A 129 -8.68 6.53 -14.25
N LYS A 130 -7.83 6.30 -15.26
CA LYS A 130 -7.78 5.04 -16.01
C LYS A 130 -6.83 4.08 -15.31
N ILE A 131 -7.21 2.80 -15.23
CA ILE A 131 -6.30 1.71 -14.89
C ILE A 131 -6.28 0.67 -16.01
N ASN A 132 -5.24 -0.16 -16.08
CA ASN A 132 -5.15 -1.30 -16.98
C ASN A 132 -5.20 -2.61 -16.21
N THR A 133 -5.38 -3.73 -16.91
CA THR A 133 -5.38 -5.06 -16.31
C THR A 133 -4.15 -5.87 -16.69
N PHE A 134 -3.79 -6.82 -15.83
CA PHE A 134 -2.73 -7.80 -16.09
C PHE A 134 -3.01 -9.11 -15.36
N GLU A 135 -2.87 -10.25 -16.06
CA GLU A 135 -3.10 -11.58 -15.49
C GLU A 135 -1.94 -11.96 -14.55
N HIS A 136 -2.16 -11.86 -13.23
CA HIS A 136 -1.16 -12.15 -12.21
C HIS A 136 -1.80 -12.32 -10.83
N GLN A 137 -1.21 -13.17 -10.00
CA GLN A 137 -1.41 -13.19 -8.55
C GLN A 137 -0.04 -13.15 -7.88
N ARG A 138 0.09 -12.38 -6.79
CA ARG A 138 1.33 -12.38 -6.00
C ARG A 138 1.56 -13.75 -5.37
N GLU A 139 2.82 -14.09 -5.18
CA GLU A 139 3.25 -15.35 -4.55
C GLU A 139 2.75 -15.48 -3.10
N LEU A 140 2.93 -14.42 -2.31
CA LEU A 140 2.40 -14.31 -0.94
C LEU A 140 1.46 -13.10 -0.82
N PRO A 141 0.18 -13.23 -1.22
CA PRO A 141 -0.72 -12.08 -1.24
C PRO A 141 -0.97 -11.47 0.15
N SER A 142 -1.04 -12.28 1.20
CA SER A 142 -1.27 -11.78 2.56
C SER A 142 -0.04 -11.12 3.19
N VAL A 143 1.17 -11.38 2.67
CA VAL A 143 2.45 -10.91 3.20
C VAL A 143 2.92 -9.69 2.42
N LYS A 144 3.34 -8.64 3.12
CA LYS A 144 3.85 -7.41 2.48
C LYS A 144 5.36 -7.50 2.21
N THR A 145 5.74 -8.40 1.31
CA THR A 145 7.15 -8.59 0.90
C THR A 145 7.65 -7.46 0.00
N ASN A 146 8.96 -7.33 -0.19
CA ASN A 146 9.54 -6.44 -1.20
C ASN A 146 9.60 -7.05 -2.61
N ASN A 147 9.09 -8.27 -2.82
CA ASN A 147 9.00 -8.91 -4.14
C ASN A 147 7.95 -8.23 -5.03
N TYR A 148 8.34 -7.10 -5.62
CA TYR A 148 7.54 -6.24 -6.48
C TYR A 148 8.06 -6.23 -7.93
N LEU A 149 8.80 -7.28 -8.34
CA LEU A 149 9.38 -7.39 -9.68
C LEU A 149 8.34 -7.20 -10.79
N THR A 150 7.20 -7.90 -10.70
CA THR A 150 6.10 -7.80 -11.67
C THR A 150 5.59 -6.36 -11.78
N MET A 151 5.35 -5.70 -10.64
CA MET A 151 4.89 -4.30 -10.62
C MET A 151 5.88 -3.37 -11.33
N VAL A 152 7.19 -3.53 -11.07
CA VAL A 152 8.24 -2.72 -11.71
C VAL A 152 8.32 -3.01 -13.21
N LYS A 153 8.28 -4.29 -13.62
CA LYS A 153 8.28 -4.70 -15.03
C LYS A 153 7.13 -4.08 -15.82
N LEU A 154 5.95 -3.96 -15.21
CA LEU A 154 4.75 -3.43 -15.85
C LEU A 154 4.70 -1.91 -15.95
N GLN A 155 5.67 -1.17 -15.38
CA GLN A 155 5.67 0.29 -15.42
C GLN A 155 5.68 0.85 -16.83
N LYS A 156 6.46 0.25 -17.74
CA LYS A 156 6.51 0.67 -19.16
C LYS A 156 5.13 0.55 -19.81
N LEU A 157 4.50 -0.62 -19.70
CA LEU A 157 3.15 -0.88 -20.25
C LEU A 157 2.10 0.06 -19.64
N ARG A 158 2.16 0.28 -18.32
CA ARG A 158 1.24 1.18 -17.61
C ARG A 158 1.35 2.61 -18.17
N LEU A 159 2.56 3.09 -18.42
CA LEU A 159 2.80 4.42 -18.98
C LEU A 159 2.34 4.53 -20.44
N GLU A 160 2.68 3.55 -21.29
CA GLU A 160 2.23 3.49 -22.70
C GLU A 160 0.71 3.49 -22.82
N GLN A 161 0.03 2.87 -21.86
CA GLN A 161 -1.43 2.83 -21.82
C GLN A 161 -2.06 4.00 -21.06
N ALA A 162 -1.27 4.98 -20.60
CA ALA A 162 -1.73 6.11 -19.79
C ALA A 162 -2.59 5.66 -18.59
N ALA A 163 -2.20 4.55 -17.95
CA ALA A 163 -2.86 4.01 -16.77
C ALA A 163 -2.22 4.56 -15.49
N ALA A 164 -3.04 4.87 -14.49
CA ALA A 164 -2.58 5.32 -13.18
C ALA A 164 -2.12 4.15 -12.29
N GLU A 165 -2.65 2.95 -12.53
CA GLU A 165 -2.35 1.73 -11.78
C GLU A 165 -2.66 0.50 -12.65
N THR A 166 -2.10 -0.65 -12.30
CA THR A 166 -2.44 -1.94 -12.92
C THR A 166 -3.24 -2.80 -11.97
N LEU A 167 -4.45 -3.21 -12.37
CA LEU A 167 -5.29 -4.19 -11.67
C LEU A 167 -4.84 -5.61 -12.01
N TYR A 168 -4.47 -6.37 -10.99
CA TYR A 168 -4.20 -7.78 -11.13
C TYR A 168 -5.49 -8.60 -11.19
N VAL A 169 -5.55 -9.43 -12.23
CA VAL A 169 -6.64 -10.38 -12.48
C VAL A 169 -6.03 -11.78 -12.44
N TRP A 170 -6.72 -12.75 -11.85
CA TRP A 170 -6.25 -14.13 -11.84
C TRP A 170 -7.42 -15.08 -11.93
N LYS A 171 -7.40 -16.00 -12.90
CA LYS A 171 -8.48 -16.98 -13.09
C LYS A 171 -9.86 -16.31 -13.16
N SER A 172 -9.96 -15.20 -13.91
CA SER A 172 -11.17 -14.38 -14.04
C SER A 172 -11.67 -13.71 -12.74
N LEU A 173 -10.84 -13.61 -11.71
CA LEU A 173 -11.11 -12.84 -10.50
C LEU A 173 -10.27 -11.57 -10.48
N ALA A 174 -10.89 -10.42 -10.25
CA ALA A 174 -10.17 -9.20 -9.96
C ALA A 174 -9.73 -9.21 -8.49
N LEU A 175 -8.43 -9.07 -8.28
CA LEU A 175 -7.80 -9.17 -6.98
C LEU A 175 -7.57 -7.77 -6.41
N GLU A 176 -6.43 -7.18 -6.73
CA GLU A 176 -5.96 -5.90 -6.22
C GLU A 176 -5.13 -5.19 -7.28
N GLY A 177 -4.89 -3.89 -7.10
CA GLY A 177 -3.91 -3.17 -7.90
C GLY A 177 -2.48 -3.52 -7.49
N ALA A 178 -1.52 -3.27 -8.39
CA ALA A 178 -0.12 -3.58 -8.16
C ALA A 178 0.45 -2.91 -6.89
N THR A 179 -0.11 -1.76 -6.47
CA THR A 179 0.20 -1.09 -5.20
C THR A 179 -1.02 -0.63 -4.39
N SER A 180 -2.22 -1.15 -4.65
CA SER A 180 -3.49 -0.75 -3.98
C SER A 180 -4.50 -1.87 -3.89
N ASN A 181 -5.53 -1.73 -3.05
CA ASN A 181 -6.72 -2.59 -3.13
C ASN A 181 -7.76 -2.00 -4.08
N PHE A 182 -8.65 -2.85 -4.61
CA PHE A 182 -9.67 -2.50 -5.59
C PHE A 182 -11.09 -2.71 -5.04
N PHE A 183 -12.00 -1.82 -5.43
CA PHE A 183 -13.40 -1.82 -5.01
C PHE A 183 -14.30 -1.49 -6.20
N ILE A 184 -15.52 -2.02 -6.17
CA ILE A 184 -16.60 -1.62 -7.06
C ILE A 184 -17.89 -1.36 -6.27
N PHE A 185 -18.76 -0.52 -6.82
CA PHE A 185 -20.15 -0.39 -6.41
C PHE A 185 -21.08 -1.03 -7.43
N LYS A 186 -22.13 -1.69 -6.92
CA LYS A 186 -23.32 -2.11 -7.67
C LYS A 186 -24.55 -1.66 -6.88
N GLY A 187 -25.22 -0.60 -7.33
CA GLY A 187 -26.13 0.19 -6.53
C GLY A 187 -25.47 0.64 -5.22
N ASP A 188 -26.11 0.33 -4.10
CA ASP A 188 -25.62 0.66 -2.75
C ASP A 188 -24.79 -0.46 -2.09
N ILE A 189 -24.30 -1.42 -2.89
CA ILE A 189 -23.46 -2.52 -2.41
C ILE A 189 -22.00 -2.24 -2.81
N LEU A 190 -21.16 -1.99 -1.80
CA LEU A 190 -19.71 -1.93 -1.96
C LEU A 190 -19.13 -3.34 -1.94
N ILE A 191 -18.39 -3.72 -2.97
CA ILE A 191 -17.81 -5.05 -3.14
C ILE A 191 -16.29 -4.93 -3.28
N THR A 192 -15.55 -5.80 -2.59
CA THR A 192 -14.09 -5.91 -2.73
C THR A 192 -13.62 -7.34 -2.47
N ALA A 193 -12.52 -7.73 -3.13
CA ALA A 193 -11.90 -9.03 -2.94
C ALA A 193 -11.57 -9.27 -1.45
N LYS A 194 -11.80 -10.50 -0.99
CA LYS A 194 -11.48 -10.94 0.38
C LYS A 194 -10.20 -11.78 0.42
N ASN A 195 -10.03 -12.65 -0.57
CA ASN A 195 -8.96 -13.63 -0.62
C ASN A 195 -7.89 -13.22 -1.64
N SER A 196 -6.70 -13.83 -1.54
CA SER A 196 -5.60 -13.66 -2.51
C SER A 196 -5.18 -12.20 -2.75
N ILE A 197 -5.28 -11.36 -1.73
CA ILE A 197 -4.89 -9.94 -1.75
C ILE A 197 -4.15 -9.54 -0.46
N LEU A 198 -3.51 -8.37 -0.46
CA LEU A 198 -3.04 -7.75 0.77
C LEU A 198 -4.24 -7.21 1.55
N SER A 199 -4.29 -7.51 2.85
CA SER A 199 -5.19 -6.83 3.77
C SER A 199 -4.75 -5.38 3.98
N GLY A 200 -5.16 -4.49 3.08
CA GLY A 200 -4.84 -3.07 3.10
C GLY A 200 -5.36 -2.36 4.35
N ILE A 201 -4.52 -1.57 5.02
CA ILE A 201 -4.98 -0.76 6.16
C ILE A 201 -6.00 0.28 5.71
N THR A 202 -5.73 0.98 4.59
CA THR A 202 -6.69 1.91 3.97
C THR A 202 -7.96 1.19 3.49
N ARG A 203 -7.83 -0.01 2.90
CA ARG A 203 -8.98 -0.87 2.51
C ARG A 203 -9.89 -1.13 3.71
N ASN A 204 -9.31 -1.62 4.81
CA ASN A 204 -10.06 -1.97 6.01
C ASN A 204 -10.70 -0.73 6.66
N PHE A 205 -10.01 0.41 6.63
CA PHE A 205 -10.56 1.67 7.11
C PHE A 205 -11.73 2.16 6.23
N VAL A 206 -11.62 2.08 4.90
CA VAL A 206 -12.72 2.42 3.98
C VAL A 206 -13.91 1.49 4.18
N ILE A 207 -13.71 0.20 4.39
CA ILE A 207 -14.79 -0.74 4.74
C ILE A 207 -15.48 -0.32 6.04
N LYS A 208 -14.72 0.07 7.07
CA LYS A 208 -15.27 0.56 8.35
C LYS A 208 -16.11 1.82 8.16
N LEU A 209 -15.69 2.76 7.30
CA LEU A 209 -16.50 3.94 6.97
C LEU A 209 -17.75 3.55 6.18
N ALA A 210 -17.60 2.70 5.16
CA ALA A 210 -18.67 2.29 4.26
C ALA A 210 -19.81 1.57 4.98
N LYS A 211 -19.51 0.70 5.96
CA LYS A 211 -20.53 -0.03 6.75
C LYS A 211 -21.54 0.87 7.47
N LYS A 212 -21.24 2.16 7.63
CA LYS A 212 -22.17 3.15 8.22
C LYS A 212 -23.23 3.67 7.25
N ARG A 213 -23.06 3.44 5.95
CA ARG A 213 -23.89 4.04 4.87
C ARG A 213 -24.32 3.04 3.80
N PHE A 214 -23.54 1.99 3.58
CA PHE A 214 -23.69 1.06 2.46
C PHE A 214 -23.66 -0.39 2.95
N ARG A 215 -24.24 -1.29 2.16
CA ARG A 215 -24.01 -2.72 2.31
C ARG A 215 -22.60 -3.03 1.83
N VAL A 216 -21.82 -3.79 2.61
CA VAL A 216 -20.45 -4.15 2.23
C VAL A 216 -20.34 -5.66 2.10
N GLN A 217 -19.83 -6.11 0.94
CA GLN A 217 -19.53 -7.51 0.66
C GLN A 217 -18.04 -7.71 0.43
N GLU A 218 -17.41 -8.48 1.33
CA GLU A 218 -16.04 -8.94 1.17
C GLU A 218 -16.08 -10.35 0.55
N ARG A 219 -15.98 -10.41 -0.77
CA ARG A 219 -16.03 -11.65 -1.56
C ARG A 219 -15.21 -11.51 -2.83
N ASP A 220 -14.95 -12.62 -3.51
CA ASP A 220 -14.28 -12.58 -4.81
C ASP A 220 -15.07 -11.72 -5.80
N VAL A 221 -14.35 -10.89 -6.56
CA VAL A 221 -14.92 -10.01 -7.59
C VAL A 221 -14.69 -10.67 -8.93
N LYS A 222 -15.75 -11.10 -9.60
CA LYS A 222 -15.61 -11.70 -10.94
C LYS A 222 -15.21 -10.59 -11.92
N PHE A 223 -14.22 -10.83 -12.76
CA PHE A 223 -13.72 -9.83 -13.71
C PHE A 223 -14.84 -9.32 -14.65
N ASN A 224 -15.71 -10.21 -15.11
CA ASN A 224 -16.86 -9.83 -15.93
C ASN A 224 -17.89 -8.96 -15.18
N GLU A 225 -17.94 -9.02 -13.85
CA GLU A 225 -18.85 -8.19 -13.05
C GLU A 225 -18.47 -6.71 -13.08
N ILE A 226 -17.19 -6.40 -13.32
CA ILE A 226 -16.66 -5.03 -13.37
C ILE A 226 -17.32 -4.23 -14.49
N LYS A 227 -17.65 -4.88 -15.62
CA LYS A 227 -18.35 -4.23 -16.74
C LYS A 227 -19.75 -3.75 -16.36
N GLN A 228 -20.33 -4.29 -15.29
CA GLN A 228 -21.64 -3.95 -14.76
C GLN A 228 -21.53 -3.15 -13.45
N ALA A 229 -20.34 -2.65 -13.11
CA ALA A 229 -20.16 -1.80 -11.95
C ALA A 229 -20.62 -0.38 -12.27
N ASP A 230 -21.34 0.23 -11.33
CA ASP A 230 -21.76 1.63 -11.43
C ASP A 230 -20.58 2.56 -11.12
N GLU A 231 -19.73 2.15 -10.18
CA GLU A 231 -18.54 2.90 -9.77
C GLU A 231 -17.39 1.95 -9.43
N ALA A 232 -16.15 2.42 -9.52
CA ALA A 232 -14.97 1.70 -9.07
C ALA A 232 -13.97 2.66 -8.44
N PHE A 233 -13.14 2.16 -7.53
CA PHE A 233 -12.03 2.93 -6.97
C PHE A 233 -10.92 2.03 -6.45
N ILE A 234 -9.74 2.62 -6.26
CA ILE A 234 -8.59 1.96 -5.62
C ILE A 234 -8.20 2.68 -4.33
N THR A 235 -7.59 1.94 -3.40
CA THR A 235 -7.13 2.50 -2.12
C THR A 235 -5.69 2.16 -1.79
N SER A 236 -4.95 3.12 -1.24
CA SER A 236 -3.62 2.88 -0.67
C SER A 236 -3.28 3.92 0.40
N ALA A 237 -2.29 3.62 1.23
CA ALA A 237 -1.90 4.51 2.33
C ALA A 237 -1.43 5.89 1.87
N THR A 238 -0.94 6.02 0.63
CA THR A 238 -0.46 7.30 0.08
C THR A 238 -1.48 7.99 -0.80
N ARG A 239 -2.31 7.22 -1.53
CA ARG A 239 -3.32 7.75 -2.48
C ARG A 239 -4.70 7.95 -1.88
N GLU A 240 -4.94 7.43 -0.67
CA GLU A 240 -6.26 7.43 -0.03
C GLU A 240 -7.26 6.64 -0.86
N ILE A 241 -8.21 7.32 -1.53
CA ILE A 241 -9.23 6.77 -2.42
C ILE A 241 -9.08 7.47 -3.77
N TRP A 242 -8.73 6.71 -4.81
CA TRP A 242 -8.71 7.22 -6.19
C TRP A 242 -9.87 6.61 -6.98
N PRO A 243 -10.81 7.44 -7.49
CA PRO A 243 -11.88 6.97 -8.35
C PRO A 243 -11.34 6.39 -9.66
N VAL A 244 -11.91 5.27 -10.10
CA VAL A 244 -11.57 4.61 -11.36
C VAL A 244 -12.76 4.71 -12.29
N VAL A 245 -12.59 5.46 -13.38
CA VAL A 245 -13.66 5.71 -14.36
C VAL A 245 -13.47 4.91 -15.65
N LYS A 246 -12.29 4.29 -15.83
CA LYS A 246 -11.96 3.49 -17.00
C LYS A 246 -11.02 2.35 -16.64
N ILE A 247 -11.36 1.15 -17.09
CA ILE A 247 -10.53 -0.06 -16.96
C ILE A 247 -10.26 -0.58 -18.38
N ASP A 248 -9.00 -0.60 -18.76
CA ASP A 248 -8.55 -0.85 -20.14
C ASP A 248 -9.25 0.10 -21.13
N LYS A 249 -10.06 -0.45 -22.04
CA LYS A 249 -10.85 0.33 -23.01
C LYS A 249 -12.26 0.65 -22.50
N ASN A 250 -12.72 0.00 -21.43
CA ASN A 250 -14.10 0.05 -20.95
C ASN A 250 -14.30 1.18 -19.94
N LYS A 251 -15.36 1.97 -20.11
CA LYS A 251 -15.81 2.92 -19.09
C LYS A 251 -16.46 2.16 -17.93
N ILE A 252 -16.34 2.72 -16.73
CA ILE A 252 -17.11 2.29 -15.55
C ILE A 252 -18.26 3.27 -15.36
N GLY A 253 -19.49 2.77 -15.20
CA GLY A 253 -20.69 3.61 -15.20
C GLY A 253 -20.76 4.53 -16.42
N ASP A 254 -21.00 5.83 -16.16
CA ASP A 254 -21.02 6.88 -17.18
C ASP A 254 -19.63 7.45 -17.54
N GLY A 255 -18.56 6.89 -16.95
CA GLY A 255 -17.19 7.36 -17.09
C GLY A 255 -16.87 8.60 -16.25
N ARG A 256 -17.66 8.90 -15.21
CA ARG A 256 -17.43 9.98 -14.25
C ARG A 256 -17.26 9.44 -12.85
N VAL A 257 -16.73 10.27 -11.95
CA VAL A 257 -16.62 9.93 -10.53
C VAL A 257 -18.02 9.84 -9.92
N GLY A 258 -18.39 8.63 -9.51
CA GLY A 258 -19.70 8.32 -8.97
C GLY A 258 -19.95 8.90 -7.58
N LYS A 259 -21.24 8.92 -7.21
CA LYS A 259 -21.75 9.58 -5.99
C LYS A 259 -21.31 8.84 -4.73
N ASN A 260 -21.34 7.50 -4.73
CA ASN A 260 -21.03 6.70 -3.56
C ASN A 260 -19.53 6.76 -3.24
N THR A 261 -18.68 6.80 -4.27
CA THR A 261 -17.24 7.03 -4.14
C THR A 261 -16.94 8.42 -3.58
N LYS A 262 -17.65 9.48 -4.02
CA LYS A 262 -17.52 10.83 -3.45
C LYS A 262 -17.86 10.86 -1.97
N ILE A 263 -18.97 10.23 -1.57
CA ILE A 263 -19.35 10.12 -0.16
C ILE A 263 -18.23 9.47 0.66
N LEU A 264 -17.61 8.40 0.17
CA LEU A 264 -16.49 7.76 0.88
C LEU A 264 -15.24 8.64 0.93
N MET A 265 -14.94 9.39 -0.13
CA MET A 265 -13.84 10.38 -0.13
C MET A 265 -14.07 11.47 0.91
N ASP A 266 -15.29 12.01 0.99
CA ASP A 266 -15.65 13.05 1.95
C ASP A 266 -15.58 12.55 3.39
N LEU A 267 -16.11 11.35 3.66
CA LEU A 267 -16.02 10.71 4.98
C LEU A 267 -14.57 10.41 5.39
N PHE A 268 -13.73 9.99 4.43
CA PHE A 268 -12.31 9.76 4.68
C PHE A 268 -11.61 11.07 5.04
N LYS A 269 -11.86 12.12 4.24
CA LYS A 269 -11.29 13.45 4.44
C LYS A 269 -11.70 14.05 5.79
N GLU A 270 -13.00 13.99 6.13
CA GLU A 270 -13.52 14.49 7.41
C GLU A 270 -12.83 13.81 8.60
N TYR A 271 -12.58 12.50 8.50
CA TYR A 271 -11.86 11.78 9.53
C TYR A 271 -10.39 12.22 9.64
N THR A 272 -9.69 12.34 8.50
CA THR A 272 -8.27 12.71 8.50
C THR A 272 -8.03 14.16 8.90
N ASP A 273 -8.96 15.07 8.61
CA ASP A 273 -8.88 16.47 9.04
C ASP A 273 -8.93 16.59 10.58
N LYS A 274 -9.56 15.62 11.26
CA LYS A 274 -9.72 15.55 12.72
C LYS A 274 -8.67 14.67 13.44
N TYR A 275 -7.73 14.05 12.72
CA TYR A 275 -6.76 13.07 13.25
C TYR A 275 -5.54 13.74 13.91
#